data_AF-A0A7W9J5W2-F1
#
_entry.id   AF-A0A7W9J5W2-F1
#
_cell.length_a   1.000
_cell.length_b   1.000
_cell.length_c   1.000
_cell.angle_alpha   90.00
_cell.angle_beta   90.00
_cell.angle_gamma   90.00
#
_symmetry.space_group_name_H-M   'P 1'
#
loop_
_entity.id
_entity.type
_entity.pdbx_description
1 polymer ?
#
loop_
_entity_poly.entity_id
_entity_poly.type
_entity_poly.pdbx_seq_one_letter_code
_entity_poly.pdbx_strand_id
1 'polypeptide(L)'
;MRTAVMTATMLAVAAGLTACTEEQAYCVDLAGYVASAAEVDPTNVADYPKILDDAKKVRDSAPADVKDDWAVVIAFAEKAQKAGTDRVELARLSKETGSVTTAYSAIAAHAKDACKVDVPALG
;
A
#
# COMPACT_ATOMS: atom_id res chain seq x y z
N MET A 1 4.65 19.93 -33.73
CA MET A 1 3.35 20.16 -33.06
C MET A 1 3.45 19.55 -31.67
N ARG A 2 3.27 20.34 -30.61
CA ARG A 2 3.34 19.88 -29.22
C ARG A 2 1.99 19.29 -28.85
N THR A 3 1.90 17.97 -28.74
CA THR A 3 0.70 17.29 -28.26
C THR A 3 0.62 17.50 -26.75
N ALA A 4 -0.23 18.44 -26.32
CA ALA A 4 -0.58 18.59 -24.92
C ALA A 4 -1.35 17.33 -24.49
N VAL A 5 -0.70 16.47 -23.69
CA VAL A 5 -1.36 15.38 -22.98
C VAL A 5 -2.24 16.03 -21.93
N MET A 6 -3.56 15.90 -22.09
CA MET A 6 -4.53 16.35 -21.10
C MET A 6 -4.28 15.60 -19.79
N THR A 7 -3.72 16.30 -18.81
CA THR A 7 -3.77 15.90 -17.40
C THR A 7 -5.23 15.95 -16.96
N ALA A 8 -5.91 14.80 -16.99
CA ALA A 8 -7.21 14.64 -16.35
C ALA A 8 -7.00 14.74 -14.84
N THR A 9 -7.12 15.96 -14.32
CA THR A 9 -7.21 16.22 -12.88
C THR A 9 -8.55 15.66 -12.42
N MET A 10 -8.55 14.47 -11.82
CA MET A 10 -9.75 13.95 -11.16
C MET A 10 -9.99 14.75 -9.88
N LEU A 11 -10.63 15.91 -10.01
CA LEU A 11 -11.30 16.61 -8.91
C LEU A 11 -12.79 16.35 -9.06
N ALA A 12 -13.24 15.15 -8.70
CA ALA A 12 -14.65 14.90 -8.46
C ALA A 12 -14.98 15.28 -7.01
N VAL A 13 -15.66 16.41 -6.89
CA VAL A 13 -16.05 17.09 -5.65
C VAL A 13 -17.03 16.25 -4.83
N ALA A 14 -16.65 16.04 -3.57
CA ALA A 14 -17.44 16.12 -2.36
C ALA A 14 -18.93 16.55 -2.49
N ALA A 15 -19.79 15.63 -2.91
CA ALA A 15 -21.24 15.76 -2.78
C ALA A 15 -21.84 14.44 -2.24
N GLY A 16 -21.61 14.16 -0.96
CA GLY A 16 -22.11 12.95 -0.29
C GLY A 16 -21.51 12.70 1.10
N LEU A 17 -21.35 13.72 1.94
CA LEU A 17 -20.88 13.58 3.33
C LEU A 17 -22.00 13.11 4.28
N THR A 18 -22.61 11.96 4.01
CA THR A 18 -23.45 11.26 4.99
C THR A 18 -23.12 9.78 4.94
N ALA A 19 -22.16 9.38 5.79
CA ALA A 19 -21.50 8.08 5.89
C ALA A 19 -20.63 7.72 4.68
N CYS A 20 -19.32 7.93 4.79
CA CYS A 20 -18.36 7.18 3.98
C CYS A 20 -18.66 5.70 4.21
N THR A 21 -19.04 4.97 3.16
CA THR A 21 -19.07 3.51 3.23
C THR A 21 -17.68 3.02 3.64
N GLU A 22 -17.57 1.86 4.28
CA GLU A 22 -16.27 1.30 4.69
C GLU A 22 -15.29 1.26 3.51
N GLU A 23 -15.79 0.99 2.31
CA GLU A 23 -15.04 1.06 1.05
C GLU A 23 -14.46 2.45 0.73
N GLN A 24 -15.21 3.54 0.96
CA GLN A 24 -14.68 4.90 0.76
C GLN A 24 -13.63 5.26 1.79
N ALA A 25 -13.80 4.84 3.04
CA ALA A 25 -12.79 5.03 4.08
C ALA A 25 -11.47 4.32 3.72
N TYR A 26 -11.58 3.06 3.26
CA TYR A 26 -10.45 2.31 2.72
C TYR A 26 -9.75 3.06 1.58
N CYS A 27 -10.49 3.53 0.58
CA CYS A 27 -9.88 4.22 -0.57
C CYS A 27 -9.16 5.52 -0.18
N VAL A 28 -9.69 6.27 0.79
CA VAL A 28 -9.04 7.49 1.32
C VAL A 28 -7.77 7.15 2.07
N ASP A 29 -7.81 6.16 2.96
CA ASP A 29 -6.62 5.73 3.70
C ASP A 29 -5.56 5.16 2.76
N LEU A 30 -5.97 4.40 1.75
CA LEU A 30 -5.10 3.83 0.72
C LEU A 30 -4.37 4.91 -0.09
N ALA A 31 -5.05 6.00 -0.45
CA ALA A 31 -4.40 7.12 -1.13
C ALA A 31 -3.31 7.77 -0.25
N GLY A 32 -3.56 7.87 1.07
CA GLY A 32 -2.55 8.30 2.04
C GLY A 32 -1.34 7.36 2.10
N TYR A 33 -1.60 6.05 2.12
CA TYR A 33 -0.56 5.04 2.08
C TYR A 33 0.29 5.06 0.80
N VAL A 34 -0.33 5.28 -0.36
CA VAL A 34 0.41 5.39 -1.63
C VAL A 34 1.41 6.55 -1.59
N ALA A 35 1.05 7.66 -0.95
CA ALA A 35 1.94 8.80 -0.80
C ALA A 35 3.16 8.47 0.07
N SER A 36 2.99 7.73 1.18
CA SER A 36 4.12 7.33 2.04
C SER A 36 4.96 6.20 1.44
N ALA A 37 4.32 5.26 0.73
CA ALA A 37 4.99 4.16 0.06
C ALA A 37 5.90 4.61 -1.11
N ALA A 38 5.70 5.82 -1.66
CA ALA A 38 6.55 6.36 -2.71
C ALA A 38 8.02 6.56 -2.28
N GLU A 39 8.29 6.64 -0.98
CA GLU A 39 9.64 6.79 -0.41
C GLU A 39 10.28 5.46 0.04
N VAL A 40 9.61 4.33 -0.20
CA VAL A 40 10.09 2.99 0.11
C VAL A 40 10.71 2.35 -1.12
N ASP A 41 11.97 1.89 -1.00
CA ASP A 41 12.54 1.00 -1.99
C ASP A 41 11.99 -0.42 -1.76
N PRO A 42 11.19 -0.98 -2.69
CA PRO A 42 10.57 -2.30 -2.54
C PRO A 42 11.59 -3.44 -2.44
N THR A 43 12.81 -3.21 -2.91
CA THR A 43 13.92 -4.17 -2.87
C THR A 43 14.74 -4.07 -1.57
N ASN A 44 14.58 -2.96 -0.84
CA ASN A 44 15.26 -2.72 0.43
C ASN A 44 14.35 -3.08 1.60
N VAL A 45 14.55 -4.28 2.16
CA VAL A 45 13.77 -4.77 3.31
C VAL A 45 13.82 -3.81 4.51
N ALA A 46 14.92 -3.07 4.69
CA ALA A 46 15.06 -2.12 5.78
C ALA A 46 14.14 -0.88 5.64
N ASP A 47 13.54 -0.67 4.48
CA ASP A 47 12.61 0.44 4.24
C ASP A 47 11.15 0.09 4.57
N TYR A 48 10.79 -1.19 4.65
CA TYR A 48 9.42 -1.63 4.95
C TYR A 48 8.88 -1.12 6.30
N PRO A 49 9.67 -0.91 7.37
CA PRO A 49 9.16 -0.29 8.59
C PRO A 49 8.61 1.13 8.40
N LYS A 50 9.02 1.86 7.35
CA LYS A 50 8.57 3.24 7.07
C LYS A 50 7.08 3.34 6.76
N ILE A 51 6.48 2.27 6.25
CA ILE A 51 5.06 2.20 5.88
C ILE A 51 4.21 1.42 6.89
N LEU A 52 4.82 0.94 8.00
CA LEU A 52 4.15 0.02 8.91
C LEU A 52 2.88 0.61 9.55
N ASP A 53 2.96 1.86 10.01
CA ASP A 53 1.85 2.52 10.69
C ASP A 53 0.72 2.85 9.71
N ASP A 54 1.05 3.28 8.49
CA ASP A 54 0.06 3.51 7.45
C ASP A 54 -0.58 2.20 6.97
N ALA A 55 0.19 1.13 6.83
CA ALA A 55 -0.34 -0.20 6.48
C ALA A 55 -1.33 -0.70 7.54
N LYS A 56 -1.03 -0.49 8.83
CA LYS A 56 -1.94 -0.80 9.95
C LYS A 56 -3.23 -0.01 9.84
N LYS A 57 -3.13 1.30 9.59
CA LYS A 57 -4.29 2.17 9.42
C LYS A 57 -5.17 1.72 8.24
N VAL A 58 -4.57 1.44 7.09
CA VAL A 58 -5.31 0.98 5.90
C VAL A 58 -5.98 -0.38 6.14
N ARG A 59 -5.31 -1.31 6.83
CA ARG A 59 -5.90 -2.62 7.16
C ARG A 59 -7.18 -2.51 7.97
N ASP A 60 -7.25 -1.54 8.88
CA ASP A 60 -8.40 -1.39 9.76
C ASP A 60 -9.66 -1.02 8.97
N SER A 61 -9.53 -0.16 7.95
CA SER A 61 -10.60 0.19 7.02
C SER A 61 -10.76 -0.76 5.83
N ALA A 62 -9.80 -1.66 5.59
CA ALA A 62 -9.82 -2.56 4.43
C ALA A 62 -11.01 -3.53 4.39
N PRO A 63 -11.60 -3.77 3.19
CA PRO A 63 -12.61 -4.80 3.01
C PRO A 63 -12.01 -6.18 3.21
N ALA A 64 -12.85 -7.15 3.58
CA ALA A 64 -12.43 -8.51 3.94
C ALA A 64 -11.55 -9.17 2.87
N ASP A 65 -11.84 -8.93 1.60
CA ASP A 65 -11.17 -9.53 0.45
C ASP A 65 -9.66 -9.22 0.36
N VAL A 66 -9.21 -8.09 0.93
CA VAL A 66 -7.78 -7.69 0.95
C VAL A 66 -7.22 -7.47 2.34
N LYS A 67 -8.04 -7.66 3.39
CA LYS A 67 -7.62 -7.44 4.78
C LYS A 67 -6.51 -8.40 5.22
N ASP A 68 -6.52 -9.63 4.70
CA ASP A 68 -5.48 -10.62 4.95
C ASP A 68 -4.20 -10.31 4.17
N ASP A 69 -4.29 -9.78 2.95
CA ASP A 69 -3.12 -9.30 2.20
C ASP A 69 -2.43 -8.15 2.95
N TRP A 70 -3.21 -7.21 3.50
CA TRP A 70 -2.67 -6.17 4.38
C TRP A 70 -1.98 -6.74 5.62
N ALA A 71 -2.52 -7.80 6.21
CA ALA A 71 -1.88 -8.47 7.34
C ALA A 71 -0.52 -9.08 6.97
N VAL A 72 -0.37 -9.61 5.75
CA VAL A 72 0.92 -10.10 5.23
C VAL A 72 1.94 -8.97 5.11
N VAL A 73 1.54 -7.83 4.54
CA VAL A 73 2.40 -6.63 4.42
C VAL A 73 2.87 -6.15 5.80
N ILE A 74 1.94 -6.02 6.75
CA ILE A 74 2.24 -5.60 8.13
C ILE A 74 3.19 -6.59 8.79
N ALA A 75 2.92 -7.89 8.70
CA ALA A 75 3.78 -8.91 9.33
C ALA A 75 5.21 -8.88 8.77
N PHE A 76 5.37 -8.64 7.46
CA PHE A 76 6.68 -8.48 6.84
C PHE A 76 7.40 -7.22 7.36
N ALA A 77 6.70 -6.07 7.40
CA ALA A 77 7.24 -4.83 7.91
C ALA A 77 7.60 -4.91 9.41
N GLU A 78 6.84 -5.63 10.24
CA GLU A 78 7.16 -5.88 11.65
C GLU A 78 8.40 -6.76 11.80
N LYS A 79 8.55 -7.80 10.98
CA LYS A 79 9.79 -8.60 10.93
C LYS A 79 10.99 -7.73 10.55
N ALA A 80 10.85 -6.86 9.56
CA ALA A 80 11.90 -5.94 9.14
C ALA A 80 12.26 -4.94 10.25
N GLN A 81 11.25 -4.39 10.93
CA GLN A 81 11.44 -3.48 12.06
C GLN A 81 12.19 -4.18 13.19
N LYS A 82 11.82 -5.43 13.50
CA LYS A 82 12.50 -6.25 14.51
C LYS A 82 13.94 -6.59 14.13
N ALA A 83 14.21 -6.83 12.85
CA ALA A 83 15.57 -7.05 12.34
C ALA A 83 16.44 -5.77 12.45
N GLY A 84 15.83 -4.58 12.34
CA GLY A 84 16.51 -3.30 12.49
C GLY A 84 17.67 -3.17 11.49
N THR A 85 18.89 -3.09 11.99
CA THR A 85 20.11 -3.01 11.16
C THR A 85 20.88 -4.34 11.08
N ASP A 86 20.31 -5.44 11.58
CA ASP A 86 20.94 -6.76 11.51
C ASP A 86 20.94 -7.27 10.07
N ARG A 87 22.11 -7.25 9.44
CA ARG A 87 22.29 -7.65 8.04
C ARG A 87 21.96 -9.12 7.79
N VAL A 88 22.14 -10.00 8.77
CA VAL A 88 21.86 -11.43 8.62
C VAL A 88 20.35 -11.66 8.61
N GLU A 89 19.63 -11.04 9.55
CA GLU A 89 18.17 -11.15 9.60
C GLU A 89 17.51 -10.44 8.41
N LEU A 90 18.01 -9.26 8.00
CA LEU A 90 17.51 -8.59 6.81
C LEU A 90 17.73 -9.44 5.54
N ALA A 91 18.91 -10.05 5.37
CA ALA A 91 19.18 -10.93 4.24
C ALA A 91 18.34 -12.23 4.26
N ARG A 92 17.98 -12.72 5.45
CA ARG A 92 17.05 -13.84 5.61
C ARG A 92 15.64 -13.42 5.18
N LEU A 93 15.19 -12.25 5.62
CA LEU A 93 13.88 -11.69 5.32
C LEU A 93 13.73 -11.34 3.84
N SER A 94 14.80 -10.91 3.15
CA SER A 94 14.80 -10.69 1.69
C SER A 94 14.44 -11.95 0.88
N LYS A 95 14.57 -13.15 1.46
CA LYS A 95 14.16 -14.41 0.81
C LYS A 95 12.67 -14.72 0.99
N GLU A 96 12.01 -14.03 1.91
CA GLU A 96 10.58 -14.17 2.20
C GLU A 96 9.73 -13.13 1.42
N THR A 97 10.33 -12.36 0.51
CA THR A 97 9.64 -11.28 -0.21
C THR A 97 8.53 -11.77 -1.14
N GLY A 98 8.56 -13.03 -1.57
CA GLY A 98 7.55 -13.57 -2.49
C GLY A 98 6.12 -13.43 -1.98
N SER A 99 5.87 -13.66 -0.69
CA SER A 99 4.52 -13.53 -0.11
C SER A 99 4.06 -12.08 -0.04
N VAL A 100 4.96 -11.13 0.30
CA VAL A 100 4.61 -9.70 0.34
C VAL A 100 4.37 -9.15 -1.05
N THR A 101 5.11 -9.60 -2.07
CA THR A 101 4.87 -9.21 -3.48
C THR A 101 3.50 -9.71 -3.97
N THR A 102 3.11 -10.94 -3.63
CA THR A 102 1.77 -11.46 -3.99
C THR A 102 0.66 -10.67 -3.30
N ALA A 103 0.78 -10.42 -2.00
CA ALA A 103 -0.18 -9.61 -1.24
C ALA A 103 -0.32 -8.20 -1.82
N TYR A 104 0.80 -7.54 -2.12
CA TYR A 104 0.79 -6.23 -2.78
C TYR A 104 0.12 -6.23 -4.14
N SER A 105 0.31 -7.29 -4.93
CA SER A 105 -0.33 -7.42 -6.23
C SER A 105 -1.85 -7.51 -6.11
N ALA A 106 -2.35 -8.25 -5.12
CA ALA A 106 -3.78 -8.34 -4.83
C ALA A 106 -4.35 -7.00 -4.34
N ILE A 107 -3.65 -6.33 -3.42
CA ILE A 107 -3.99 -4.98 -2.95
C ILE A 107 -4.04 -4.00 -4.11
N ALA A 108 -3.04 -4.00 -4.99
CA ALA A 108 -2.96 -3.09 -6.13
C ALA A 108 -4.06 -3.34 -7.16
N ALA A 109 -4.40 -4.61 -7.43
CA ALA A 109 -5.52 -4.95 -8.29
C ALA A 109 -6.85 -4.45 -7.70
N HIS A 110 -7.09 -4.72 -6.42
CA HIS A 110 -8.29 -4.22 -5.73
C HIS A 110 -8.33 -2.69 -5.68
N ALA A 111 -7.20 -2.02 -5.43
CA ALA A 111 -7.10 -0.56 -5.43
C ALA A 111 -7.53 0.03 -6.77
N LYS A 112 -7.07 -0.57 -7.87
CA LYS A 112 -7.42 -0.15 -9.22
C LYS A 112 -8.89 -0.40 -9.53
N ASP A 113 -9.42 -1.55 -9.13
CA ASP A 113 -10.76 -1.98 -9.49
C ASP A 113 -11.83 -1.28 -8.64
N ALA A 114 -11.64 -1.23 -7.32
CA ALA A 114 -12.60 -0.66 -6.37
C ALA A 114 -12.39 0.85 -6.16
N CYS A 115 -11.14 1.28 -5.96
CA CYS A 115 -10.82 2.66 -5.57
C CYS A 115 -10.43 3.58 -6.74
N LYS A 116 -10.16 3.01 -7.93
CA LYS A 116 -9.58 3.74 -9.08
C LYS A 116 -8.25 4.44 -8.73
N VAL A 117 -7.50 3.86 -7.78
CA VAL A 117 -6.18 4.32 -7.34
C VAL A 117 -5.12 3.40 -7.93
N ASP A 118 -4.10 3.98 -8.56
CA ASP A 118 -2.92 3.24 -8.97
C ASP A 118 -1.93 3.16 -7.79
N VAL A 119 -1.77 1.95 -7.25
CA VAL A 119 -0.72 1.66 -6.26
C VAL A 119 0.56 1.36 -7.04
N PRO A 120 1.70 2.03 -6.74
CA PRO A 120 2.97 1.73 -7.38
C PRO A 120 3.28 0.24 -7.25
N ALA A 121 3.61 -0.41 -8.36
CA ALA A 121 4.08 -1.79 -8.32
C ALA A 121 5.34 -1.84 -7.46
N LEU A 122 5.39 -2.78 -6.50
CA LEU A 122 6.67 -3.23 -5.97
C LEU A 122 7.38 -3.93 -7.13
N GLY A 123 8.40 -3.27 -7.69
CA GLY A 123 9.13 -3.74 -8.87
C GLY A 123 9.75 -5.11 -8.70
#